data_AF-A0A8H6LD85-F1
#
_entry.id   AF-A0A8H6LD85-F1
#
_cell.length_a   1.000
_cell.length_b   1.000
_cell.length_c   1.000
_cell.angle_alpha   90.00
_cell.angle_beta   90.00
_cell.angle_gamma   90.00
#
_symmetry.space_group_name_H-M   'P 1'
#
loop_
_entity.id
_entity.type
_entity.pdbx_description
1 polymer ?
#
loop_
_entity_poly.entity_id
_entity_poly.type
_entity_poly.pdbx_seq_one_letter_code
_entity_poly.pdbx_strand_id
1 'polypeptide(L)'
;MIQAQPGDPAAIFELRDGRLFSGEWALGRLNFEDRSMMPKRVLWRKREAVEELQPVQVQDFGGPPELKFSGAGLAFIENKLFAPIIEGENQPTQIHPLPF
;
A
#
# COMPACT_ATOMS: atom_id res chain seq x y z
N MET A 1 -10.43 8.41 7.77
CA MET A 1 -9.61 7.25 7.33
C MET A 1 -10.53 6.08 7.03
N ILE A 2 -10.20 5.30 6.01
CA ILE A 2 -10.95 4.10 5.63
C ILE A 2 -9.92 2.99 5.39
N GLN A 3 -10.11 1.81 5.96
CA GLN A 3 -9.24 0.69 5.64
C GLN A 3 -9.50 0.22 4.20
N ALA A 4 -8.44 0.02 3.44
CA ALA A 4 -8.57 -0.44 2.06
C ALA A 4 -9.09 -1.87 1.99
N GLN A 5 -9.82 -2.16 0.93
CA GLN A 5 -10.48 -3.43 0.64
C GLN A 5 -10.40 -3.68 -0.87
N PRO A 6 -10.54 -4.92 -1.36
CA PRO A 6 -10.53 -5.19 -2.79
C PRO A 6 -11.72 -4.52 -3.49
N GLY A 7 -11.56 -4.21 -4.77
CA GLY A 7 -12.60 -3.58 -5.60
C GLY A 7 -12.31 -3.73 -7.09
N ASP A 8 -13.32 -3.49 -7.91
CA ASP A 8 -13.30 -3.52 -9.38
C ASP A 8 -14.02 -2.25 -9.89
N PRO A 9 -13.39 -1.39 -10.73
CA PRO A 9 -12.07 -1.53 -11.34
C PRO A 9 -10.91 -1.42 -10.36
N ALA A 10 -9.75 -1.95 -10.78
CA ALA A 10 -8.49 -1.78 -10.06
C ALA A 10 -8.20 -0.29 -9.84
N ALA A 11 -7.72 0.06 -8.64
CA ALA A 11 -7.36 1.43 -8.34
C ALA A 11 -6.12 1.86 -9.15
N ILE A 12 -6.19 3.05 -9.74
CA ILE A 12 -5.09 3.67 -10.47
C ILE A 12 -4.38 4.64 -9.53
N PHE A 13 -3.05 4.58 -9.53
CA PHE A 13 -2.21 5.41 -8.68
C PHE A 13 -1.21 6.24 -9.48
N GLU A 14 -1.11 7.52 -9.13
CA GLU A 14 0.06 8.34 -9.40
C GLU A 14 1.07 8.08 -8.26
N LEU A 15 2.28 7.63 -8.62
CA LEU A 15 3.39 7.56 -7.67
C LEU A 15 4.16 8.87 -7.72
N ARG A 16 4.08 9.66 -6.63
CA ARG A 16 4.75 10.95 -6.51
C ARG A 16 5.39 11.10 -5.14
N ASP A 17 6.65 11.49 -5.10
CA ASP A 17 7.42 11.70 -3.86
C ASP A 17 7.35 10.48 -2.92
N GLY A 18 7.36 9.28 -3.51
CA GLY A 18 7.25 8.01 -2.78
C GLY A 18 5.86 7.73 -2.21
N ARG A 19 4.81 8.44 -2.63
CA ARG A 19 3.43 8.26 -2.16
C ARG A 19 2.49 7.86 -3.29
N LEU A 20 1.49 7.03 -2.97
CA LEU A 20 0.47 6.58 -3.91
C LEU A 20 -0.77 7.47 -3.81
N PHE A 21 -1.06 8.22 -4.87
CA PHE A 21 -2.25 9.08 -4.95
C PHE A 21 -3.27 8.56 -5.93
N SER A 22 -4.56 8.67 -5.60
CA SER A 22 -5.69 8.36 -6.47
C SER A 22 -6.74 9.45 -6.31
N GLY A 23 -6.72 10.45 -7.20
CA GLY A 23 -7.55 11.65 -7.08
C GLY A 23 -7.38 12.34 -5.72
N GLU A 24 -8.48 12.55 -5.01
CA GLU A 24 -8.51 13.20 -3.68
C GLU A 24 -8.01 12.32 -2.53
N TRP A 25 -7.47 11.13 -2.83
CA TRP A 25 -7.05 10.15 -1.86
C TRP A 25 -5.58 9.78 -2.02
N ALA A 26 -4.99 9.32 -0.92
CA ALA A 26 -3.69 8.68 -0.86
C ALA A 26 -3.84 7.32 -0.15
N LEU A 27 -3.06 6.34 -0.58
CA LEU A 27 -3.04 4.99 0.00
C LEU A 27 -1.70 4.74 0.71
N GLY A 28 -1.75 4.20 1.92
CA GLY A 28 -0.55 3.72 2.61
C GLY A 28 -0.77 3.28 4.05
N ARG A 29 0.32 3.03 4.76
CA ARG A 29 0.36 2.81 6.21
C ARG A 29 0.59 4.10 6.96
N LEU A 30 0.17 4.19 8.21
CA LEU A 30 0.46 5.35 9.07
C LEU A 30 1.93 5.38 9.49
N ASN A 31 2.48 6.58 9.69
CA ASN A 31 3.82 6.77 10.25
C ASN A 31 3.94 6.24 11.68
N PHE A 32 2.86 6.34 12.46
CA PHE A 32 2.77 5.87 13.82
C PHE A 32 1.73 4.77 13.92
N GLU A 33 2.18 3.56 14.25
CA GLU A 33 1.35 2.38 14.44
C GLU A 33 1.70 1.75 15.81
N ASP A 34 0.84 0.87 16.31
CA ASP A 34 1.20 0.06 17.46
C ASP A 34 2.44 -0.81 17.18
N ARG A 35 3.15 -1.18 18.25
CA ARG A 35 4.39 -1.96 18.17
C ARG A 35 4.15 -3.48 18.09
N SER A 36 2.92 -3.92 17.83
CA SER A 36 2.65 -5.36 17.69
C SER A 36 3.24 -5.90 16.39
N MET A 37 3.38 -7.21 16.29
CA MET A 37 3.72 -7.90 15.04
C MET A 37 2.49 -8.22 14.18
N MET A 38 1.30 -7.72 14.55
CA MET A 38 0.08 -7.92 13.78
C MET A 38 0.17 -7.25 12.40
N PRO A 39 -0.47 -7.82 11.36
CA PRO A 39 -0.57 -7.19 10.05
C PRO A 39 -1.06 -5.74 10.16
N LYS A 40 -0.37 -4.84 9.46
CA LYS A 40 -0.61 -3.41 9.56
C LYS A 40 -1.63 -2.97 8.52
N ARG A 41 -2.54 -2.09 8.91
CA ARG A 41 -3.66 -1.69 8.04
C ARG A 41 -3.13 -0.80 6.92
N VAL A 42 -3.55 -1.10 5.69
CA VAL A 42 -3.38 -0.17 4.58
C VAL A 42 -4.64 0.67 4.49
N LEU A 43 -4.47 1.99 4.48
CA LEU A 43 -5.55 2.95 4.65
C LEU A 43 -5.64 3.90 3.46
N TRP A 44 -6.87 4.23 3.11
CA TRP A 44 -7.19 5.43 2.37
C TRP A 44 -7.20 6.64 3.32
N ARG A 45 -6.41 7.65 2.97
CA ARG A 45 -6.39 8.98 3.58
C ARG A 45 -6.72 10.01 2.53
N LYS A 46 -7.29 11.13 2.96
CA LYS A 46 -7.42 12.30 2.10
C LYS A 46 -6.02 12.78 1.70
N ARG A 47 -5.87 13.26 0.46
CA ARG A 47 -4.58 13.70 -0.11
C ARG A 47 -3.88 14.75 0.78
N GLU A 48 -4.63 15.67 1.38
CA GLU A 48 -4.13 16.69 2.30
C GLU A 48 -3.53 16.12 3.60
N ALA A 49 -3.86 14.87 3.94
CA ALA A 49 -3.33 14.15 5.09
C ALA A 49 -2.24 13.13 4.71
N VAL A 50 -1.64 13.25 3.52
CA VAL A 50 -0.62 12.31 3.06
C VAL A 50 0.60 12.24 3.98
N GLU A 51 0.96 13.34 4.64
CA GLU A 51 2.08 13.39 5.59
C GLU A 51 1.92 12.45 6.79
N GLU A 52 0.71 11.97 7.08
CA GLU A 52 0.48 10.95 8.09
C GLU A 52 0.88 9.54 7.63
N LEU A 53 1.02 9.33 6.32
CA LEU A 53 1.36 8.04 5.73
C LEU A 53 2.88 7.84 5.65
N GLN A 54 3.32 6.60 5.51
CA GLN A 54 4.70 6.22 5.20
C GLN A 54 4.94 6.27 3.67
N PRO A 55 6.18 6.55 3.23
CA PRO A 55 6.58 6.32 1.85
C PRO A 55 6.47 4.84 1.44
N VAL A 56 6.17 4.61 0.17
CA VAL A 56 6.19 3.29 -0.46
C VAL A 56 7.53 3.08 -1.17
N GLN A 57 8.01 1.84 -1.11
CA GLN A 57 9.16 1.35 -1.84
C GLN A 57 8.63 0.54 -3.02
N VAL A 58 9.06 0.88 -4.23
CA VAL A 58 8.87 0.03 -5.41
C VAL A 58 10.17 -0.73 -5.60
N GLN A 59 10.14 -2.04 -5.42
CA GLN A 59 11.32 -2.89 -5.62
C GLN A 59 11.17 -3.63 -6.95
N ASP A 60 12.18 -3.49 -7.80
CA ASP A 60 12.35 -4.25 -9.04
C ASP A 60 13.68 -5.02 -8.95
N PHE A 61 13.60 -6.31 -8.63
CA PHE A 61 14.75 -7.23 -8.59
C PHE A 61 14.77 -8.15 -9.82
N GLY A 62 14.34 -7.66 -10.99
CA GLY A 62 14.24 -8.47 -12.21
C GLY A 62 13.02 -9.41 -12.22
N GLY A 63 12.04 -9.12 -11.38
CA GLY A 63 10.72 -9.77 -11.31
C GLY A 63 9.60 -8.72 -11.37
N PRO A 64 8.32 -9.11 -11.24
CA PRO A 64 7.23 -8.14 -11.18
C PRO A 64 7.48 -7.14 -10.06
N PRO A 65 7.34 -5.83 -10.32
CA PRO A 65 7.61 -4.83 -9.30
C PRO A 65 6.66 -4.99 -8.11
N GLU A 66 7.21 -4.93 -6.89
CA GLU A 66 6.44 -5.05 -5.65
C GLU A 66 6.31 -3.70 -4.96
N LEU A 67 5.11 -3.42 -4.43
CA LEU A 67 4.89 -2.31 -3.49
C LEU A 67 5.15 -2.78 -2.07
N LYS A 68 6.09 -2.12 -1.39
CA LYS A 68 6.39 -2.38 0.01
C LYS A 68 6.25 -1.13 0.85
N PHE A 69 5.64 -1.28 2.03
CA PHE A 69 5.60 -0.23 3.04
C PHE A 69 6.48 -0.66 4.21
N SER A 70 7.58 0.06 4.43
CA SER A 70 8.57 -0.28 5.46
C SER A 70 9.03 -1.74 5.39
N GLY A 71 9.34 -2.24 4.18
CA GLY A 71 9.80 -3.62 3.93
C GLY A 71 8.70 -4.69 3.88
N ALA A 72 7.49 -4.40 4.35
CA ALA A 72 6.35 -5.32 4.28
C ALA A 72 5.63 -5.20 2.93
N GLY A 73 5.27 -6.33 2.32
CA GLY A 73 4.46 -6.38 1.10
C GLY A 73 2.98 -6.16 1.41
N LEU A 74 2.11 -6.73 0.57
CA LEU A 74 0.66 -6.59 0.69
C LEU A 74 -0.02 -7.95 0.73
N ALA A 75 -1.14 -8.05 1.45
CA ALA A 75 -2.01 -9.21 1.43
C ALA A 75 -3.45 -8.84 1.75
N PHE A 76 -4.40 -9.57 1.16
CA PHE A 76 -5.78 -9.55 1.62
C PHE A 76 -5.98 -10.54 2.76
N ILE A 77 -6.50 -10.05 3.88
CA ILE A 77 -6.91 -10.83 5.04
C ILE A 77 -8.36 -10.42 5.35
N GLU A 78 -9.29 -11.37 5.33
CA GLU A 78 -10.72 -11.13 5.57
C GLU A 78 -11.30 -9.96 4.73
N ASN A 79 -11.01 -9.96 3.42
CA ASN A 79 -11.42 -8.91 2.47
C ASN A 79 -10.96 -7.49 2.82
N LYS A 80 -9.87 -7.35 3.57
CA LYS A 80 -9.22 -6.06 3.81
C LYS A 80 -7.75 -6.14 3.44
N LEU A 81 -7.22 -5.02 2.96
CA LEU A 81 -5.81 -4.92 2.58
C LEU A 81 -4.97 -4.63 3.83
N PHE A 82 -3.92 -5.42 4.00
CA PHE A 82 -2.93 -5.28 5.04
C PHE A 82 -1.52 -5.35 4.48
N ALA A 83 -0.56 -4.91 5.28
CA ALA A 83 0.86 -5.18 5.13
C ALA A 83 1.29 -6.16 6.24
N PRO A 84 1.42 -7.46 5.92
CA PRO A 84 1.89 -8.45 6.89
C PRO A 84 3.33 -8.15 7.34
N ILE A 85 3.58 -8.23 8.63
CA ILE A 85 4.93 -7.99 9.19
C ILE A 85 5.77 -9.27 9.15
N ILE A 86 5.12 -10.44 9.21
CA ILE A 86 5.79 -11.74 9.17
C ILE A 86 6.11 -12.09 7.71
N GLU A 87 7.37 -12.46 7.48
CA GLU A 87 7.83 -12.87 6.15
C GLU A 87 7.12 -14.15 5.69
N GLY A 88 6.74 -14.20 4.40
CA GLY A 88 5.99 -15.32 3.81
C GLY A 88 4.47 -15.16 3.82
N GLU A 89 3.92 -14.16 4.52
CA GLU A 89 2.48 -13.85 4.51
C GLU A 89 2.08 -12.87 3.40
N ASN A 90 3.06 -12.29 2.69
CA ASN A 90 2.81 -11.40 1.55
C ASN A 90 2.18 -12.18 0.39
N GLN A 91 1.20 -11.58 -0.26
CA GLN A 91 0.63 -12.06 -1.50
C GLN A 91 1.28 -11.34 -2.70
N PRO A 92 1.47 -12.03 -3.84
CA PRO A 92 1.99 -11.41 -5.04
C PRO A 92 1.13 -10.22 -5.47
N THR A 93 1.77 -9.07 -5.71
CA THR A 93 1.11 -7.87 -6.24
C THR A 93 1.51 -7.71 -7.70
N GLN A 94 0.53 -7.53 -8.59
CA GLN A 94 0.79 -7.16 -9.97
C GLN A 94 0.60 -5.66 -10.14
N ILE A 95 1.65 -4.98 -10.60
CA ILE A 95 1.59 -3.55 -10.96
C ILE A 95 1.66 -3.47 -12.47
N HIS A 96 0.67 -2.81 -13.06
CA HIS A 96 0.64 -2.53 -14.49
C HIS A 96 0.92 -1.04 -14.70
N PRO A 97 2.07 -0.68 -15.30
CA PRO A 97 2.31 0.69 -15.73
C PRO A 97 1.24 1.08 -16.75
N LEU A 98 0.62 2.24 -16.56
CA LEU A 98 -0.32 2.80 -17.53
C LEU A 98 0.40 3.78 -18.45
N PRO A 99 0.05 3.83 -19.74
CA PRO A 99 0.56 4.86 -20.64
C PRO A 99 0.11 6.24 -20.16
N PHE A 100 1.01 7.21 -20.25
CA PHE A 100 0.75 8.62 -19.96
C PHE A 100 -0.16 9.27 -21.01
#